data_AF-A0A660MQU9-F1
#
_entry.id   AF-A0A660MQU9-F1
#
_cell.length_a   1.000
_cell.length_b   1.000
_cell.length_c   1.000
_cell.angle_alpha   90.00
_cell.angle_beta   90.00
_cell.angle_gamma   90.00
#
_symmetry.space_group_name_H-M   'P 1'
#
loop_
_entity.id
_entity.type
_entity.pdbx_description
1 polymer ?
#
loop_
_entity_poly.entity_id
_entity_poly.type
_entity_poly.pdbx_seq_one_letter_code
_entity_poly.pdbx_strand_id
1 'polypeptide(L)'
;DFYQTEFYLSGGKLVLVGNFISEKIYKERNFYYNNQKSYAIVYDVSDVEKLKIDKFYSIDGNYVESRLIGDKLYLVSRNYFNPYYTNNIPKFSVEESIPRNIDVSKNDSGKFSIKNELSTDCKNIDFILPTEDYVKQNGFSLNYSIISVLDIKNTSTPVKTKIIASNSAELFMNEKNLYLTSNMHFSNSFYCGWCLFDSYSSKDSTLVNKFSLTKDSVEYKKSVLVDGRPLNQYSMDEDKNGNFRILTQIENWNKRDKNYTNLYILDPELKLAGKLEKLGQKENFQSSRYIGDKLFLVTFEQVDPLFVIDVKDAKNPKVLGELKIPGYSTYLHPYDENHLIGLGYDTKENKYGGIQNNGIKLDLYQINYDKKCGDKNLTKEEQEKCDKGEYKGIIAKQLFSKSFGESGSYSEALNNPRMFMWNSAKNKLFLPVSLRNNRFDEDSKQENEQTPFIGLLALTINKNTGIKEDFRVSNIDMNKVSEKIKEKCKKYETKSEKTCKTLRSGKEICGYQNIGNVPEYCFAGSSVWTYLDNNSWEFINSTVNRALWIGENFYSLSPDRIKANDMNTGKEVLNVELN
;
A
#
# COMPACT_ATOMS: atom_id res chain seq x y z
N ASP A 1 22.68 5.65 0.22
CA ASP A 1 22.03 6.97 0.40
C ASP A 1 20.65 7.09 -0.26
N PHE A 2 20.42 6.50 -1.44
CA PHE A 2 19.09 6.46 -2.06
C PHE A 2 18.21 5.32 -1.51
N TYR A 3 16.93 5.57 -1.25
CA TYR A 3 15.96 4.56 -0.81
C TYR A 3 14.53 4.95 -1.20
N GLN A 4 13.60 3.98 -1.12
CA GLN A 4 12.22 4.13 -1.64
C GLN A 4 12.21 4.59 -3.11
N THR A 5 13.11 4.02 -3.91
CA THR A 5 13.27 4.40 -5.30
C THR A 5 12.15 3.81 -6.16
N GLU A 6 11.46 4.67 -6.88
CA GLU A 6 10.54 4.30 -7.96
C GLU A 6 11.12 4.73 -9.30
N PHE A 7 10.58 4.17 -10.39
CA PHE A 7 11.01 4.55 -11.73
C PHE A 7 9.88 4.62 -12.74
N TYR A 8 10.10 5.45 -13.75
CA TYR A 8 9.28 5.56 -14.95
C TYR A 8 10.14 5.35 -16.18
N LEU A 9 9.57 4.70 -17.19
CA LEU A 9 10.17 4.59 -18.52
C LEU A 9 9.18 5.19 -19.53
N SER A 10 9.56 6.31 -20.16
CA SER A 10 8.69 7.00 -21.12
C SER A 10 9.51 7.82 -22.10
N GLY A 11 9.12 7.82 -23.38
CA GLY A 11 9.73 8.69 -24.39
C GLY A 11 11.25 8.55 -24.56
N GLY A 12 11.80 7.35 -24.34
CA GLY A 12 13.26 7.12 -24.38
C GLY A 12 14.01 7.67 -23.16
N LYS A 13 13.31 7.95 -22.07
CA LYS A 13 13.87 8.40 -20.80
C LYS A 13 13.55 7.42 -19.67
N LEU A 14 14.54 7.14 -18.83
CA LEU A 14 14.37 6.49 -17.54
C LEU A 14 14.41 7.56 -16.46
N VAL A 15 13.36 7.63 -15.64
CA VAL A 15 13.26 8.60 -14.55
C VAL A 15 13.28 7.84 -13.25
N LEU A 16 14.27 8.09 -12.40
CA LEU A 16 14.34 7.56 -11.03
C LEU A 16 13.87 8.62 -10.05
N VAL A 17 13.04 8.27 -9.10
CA VAL A 17 12.58 9.17 -8.03
C VAL A 17 12.64 8.47 -6.69
N GLY A 18 12.75 9.22 -5.60
CA GLY A 18 12.69 8.65 -4.25
C GLY A 18 13.31 9.57 -3.21
N ASN A 19 13.80 8.97 -2.14
CA ASN A 19 14.49 9.67 -1.06
C ASN A 19 16.00 9.52 -1.14
N PHE A 20 16.69 10.53 -0.63
CA PHE A 20 18.14 10.58 -0.51
C PHE A 20 18.54 11.21 0.84
N ILE A 21 19.44 10.53 1.56
CA ILE A 21 20.08 11.04 2.78
C ILE A 21 21.58 11.07 2.57
N SER A 22 22.22 12.23 2.76
CA SER A 22 23.68 12.30 2.79
C SER A 22 24.18 13.51 3.59
N GLU A 23 24.78 13.24 4.74
CA GLU A 23 25.40 14.27 5.61
C GLU A 23 26.66 14.90 4.98
N LYS A 24 27.29 14.19 4.04
CA LYS A 24 28.48 14.69 3.31
C LYS A 24 28.12 15.75 2.29
N ILE A 25 26.97 15.59 1.64
CA ILE A 25 26.53 16.45 0.53
C ILE A 25 25.62 17.57 1.05
N TYR A 26 24.85 17.32 2.12
CA TYR A 26 23.89 18.26 2.67
C TYR A 26 24.13 18.53 4.15
N LYS A 27 24.23 19.81 4.49
CA LYS A 27 24.27 20.26 5.88
C LYS A 27 22.88 20.19 6.49
N GLU A 28 22.84 19.89 7.79
CA GLU A 28 21.64 20.05 8.61
C GLU A 28 21.05 21.45 8.45
N ARG A 29 19.74 21.49 8.21
CA ARG A 29 18.97 22.72 8.21
C ARG A 29 18.18 22.79 9.50
N ASN A 30 18.29 23.93 10.16
CA ASN A 30 17.39 24.27 11.26
C ASN A 30 15.95 24.06 10.79
N PHE A 31 15.12 23.53 11.69
CA PHE A 31 13.69 23.30 11.52
C PHE A 31 13.21 22.10 10.68
N TYR A 32 14.10 21.37 10.00
CA TYR A 32 13.72 20.20 9.20
C TYR A 32 13.87 18.92 10.05
N TYR A 33 12.83 18.07 10.09
CA TYR A 33 12.80 16.88 10.96
C TYR A 33 13.86 15.80 10.63
N ASN A 34 14.61 15.89 9.53
CA ASN A 34 15.74 15.01 9.15
C ASN A 34 16.50 15.60 7.94
N ASN A 35 17.74 15.13 7.68
CA ASN A 35 18.52 15.43 6.47
C ASN A 35 18.04 14.67 5.22
N GLN A 36 16.73 14.60 5.03
CA GLN A 36 16.09 13.87 3.94
C GLN A 36 15.72 14.82 2.79
N LYS A 37 16.10 14.43 1.58
CA LYS A 37 15.70 15.09 0.33
C LYS A 37 14.97 14.13 -0.58
N SER A 38 14.03 14.67 -1.34
CA SER A 38 13.44 13.99 -2.48
C SER A 38 14.32 14.24 -3.70
N TYR A 39 14.43 13.26 -4.59
CA TYR A 39 15.20 13.40 -5.80
C TYR A 39 14.44 12.92 -7.04
N ALA A 40 14.84 13.42 -8.19
CA ALA A 40 14.50 12.90 -9.50
C ALA A 40 15.75 12.90 -10.40
N ILE A 41 16.07 11.76 -11.03
CA ILE A 41 17.15 11.64 -12.01
C ILE A 41 16.55 11.24 -13.34
N VAL A 42 16.82 12.00 -14.39
CA VAL A 42 16.39 11.70 -15.75
C VAL A 42 17.60 11.20 -16.54
N TYR A 43 17.52 9.96 -17.00
CA TYR A 43 18.49 9.32 -17.87
C TYR A 43 17.97 9.26 -19.30
N ASP A 44 18.87 9.50 -20.25
CA ASP A 44 18.70 9.07 -21.63
C ASP A 44 19.00 7.57 -21.75
N VAL A 45 18.06 6.82 -22.31
CA VAL A 45 18.17 5.37 -22.53
C VAL A 45 18.29 4.99 -24.00
N SER A 46 18.71 5.90 -24.87
CA SER A 46 19.03 5.59 -26.28
C SER A 46 20.15 4.53 -26.41
N ASP A 47 21.05 4.47 -25.43
CA ASP A 47 22.04 3.42 -25.25
C ASP A 47 21.96 2.92 -23.79
N VAL A 48 21.32 1.75 -23.59
CA VAL A 48 21.11 1.17 -22.27
C VAL A 48 22.40 0.67 -21.62
N GLU A 49 23.45 0.42 -22.39
CA GLU A 49 24.76 0.04 -21.87
C GLU A 49 25.55 1.26 -21.36
N LYS A 50 25.16 2.46 -21.80
CA LYS A 50 25.82 3.73 -21.47
C LYS A 50 24.80 4.82 -21.15
N LEU A 51 24.07 4.61 -20.07
CA LEU A 51 23.10 5.58 -19.55
C LEU A 51 23.72 6.96 -19.35
N LYS A 52 23.07 7.99 -19.88
CA LYS A 52 23.53 9.39 -19.75
C LYS A 52 22.55 10.16 -18.88
N ILE A 53 23.06 10.84 -17.85
CA ILE A 53 22.23 11.75 -17.04
C ILE A 53 21.95 13.01 -17.85
N ASP A 54 20.67 13.34 -18.01
CA ASP A 54 20.21 14.57 -18.63
C ASP A 54 19.73 15.60 -17.60
N LYS A 55 19.18 15.13 -16.48
CA LYS A 55 18.74 15.97 -15.37
C LYS A 55 18.98 15.29 -14.03
N PHE A 56 19.41 16.06 -13.04
CA PHE A 56 19.32 15.69 -11.64
C PHE A 56 18.60 16.81 -10.90
N TYR A 57 17.53 16.48 -10.21
CA TYR A 57 16.79 17.39 -9.37
C TYR A 57 16.72 16.83 -7.95
N SER A 58 16.87 17.69 -6.95
CA SER A 58 16.53 17.35 -5.57
C SER A 58 15.92 18.53 -4.85
N ILE A 59 15.09 18.25 -3.85
CA ILE A 59 14.46 19.26 -3.01
C ILE A 59 14.37 18.77 -1.57
N ASP A 60 14.48 19.68 -0.61
CA ASP A 60 14.33 19.37 0.80
C ASP A 60 12.93 18.77 1.10
N GLY A 61 12.90 17.73 1.92
CA GLY A 61 11.67 17.02 2.29
C GLY A 61 11.62 15.59 1.78
N ASN A 62 10.77 14.79 2.42
CA ASN A 62 10.60 13.38 2.11
C ASN A 62 9.72 13.17 0.89
N TYR A 63 10.10 12.25 0.03
CA TYR A 63 9.30 11.78 -1.09
C TYR A 63 8.01 11.15 -0.55
N VAL A 64 6.87 11.58 -1.09
CA VAL A 64 5.56 11.04 -0.76
C VAL A 64 5.04 10.18 -1.90
N GLU A 65 4.95 10.78 -3.10
CA GLU A 65 4.37 10.13 -4.28
C GLU A 65 4.82 10.88 -5.53
N SER A 66 4.72 10.24 -6.68
CA SER A 66 4.94 10.89 -7.97
C SER A 66 3.94 10.43 -9.02
N ARG A 67 3.83 11.22 -10.09
CA ARG A 67 3.09 10.82 -11.28
C ARG A 67 3.72 11.40 -12.52
N LEU A 68 3.88 10.56 -13.54
CA LEU A 68 4.24 10.99 -14.88
C LEU A 68 2.97 11.12 -15.74
N ILE A 69 2.70 12.33 -16.24
CA ILE A 69 1.58 12.60 -17.16
C ILE A 69 2.18 13.22 -18.43
N GLY A 70 2.12 12.47 -19.54
CA GLY A 70 2.87 12.82 -20.75
C GLY A 70 4.36 12.95 -20.46
N ASP A 71 4.94 14.11 -20.77
CA ASP A 71 6.35 14.43 -20.55
C ASP A 71 6.61 15.15 -19.21
N LYS A 72 5.61 15.25 -18.32
CA LYS A 72 5.70 16.00 -17.07
C LYS A 72 5.67 15.06 -15.86
N LEU A 73 6.78 15.04 -15.11
CA LEU A 73 6.86 14.39 -13.81
C LEU A 73 6.40 15.38 -12.74
N TYR A 74 5.38 14.99 -11.99
CA TYR A 74 4.94 15.65 -10.77
C TYR A 74 5.52 14.89 -9.59
N LEU A 75 6.45 15.52 -8.88
CA LEU A 75 7.09 14.96 -7.69
C LEU A 75 6.50 15.65 -6.46
N VAL A 76 5.86 14.87 -5.57
CA VAL A 76 5.30 15.38 -4.33
C VAL A 76 6.22 15.02 -3.17
N SER A 77 6.65 16.06 -2.45
CA SER A 77 7.51 15.97 -1.29
C SER A 77 6.82 16.60 -0.08
N ARG A 78 7.14 16.10 1.11
CA ARG A 78 6.62 16.63 2.38
C ARG A 78 7.74 16.95 3.32
N ASN A 79 7.66 18.12 3.93
CA ASN A 79 8.51 18.49 5.04
C ASN A 79 7.72 18.52 6.35
N TYR A 80 8.34 17.95 7.39
CA TYR A 80 7.88 18.07 8.77
C TYR A 80 8.76 19.07 9.51
N PHE A 81 8.12 20.05 10.12
CA PHE A 81 8.81 21.04 10.91
C PHE A 81 8.86 20.59 12.37
N ASN A 82 10.05 20.53 12.95
CA ASN A 82 10.20 20.20 14.36
C ASN A 82 11.06 21.25 15.08
N PRO A 83 10.44 22.11 15.91
CA PRO A 83 11.18 23.15 16.63
C PRO A 83 11.96 22.61 17.85
N TYR A 84 11.86 21.33 18.21
CA TYR A 84 12.40 20.75 19.45
C TYR A 84 13.69 19.94 19.28
N TYR A 85 14.27 19.85 18.09
CA TYR A 85 15.46 19.00 17.85
C TYR A 85 16.79 19.59 18.30
N THR A 86 16.81 20.86 18.72
CA THR A 86 18.04 21.52 19.17
C THR A 86 17.85 22.15 20.56
N ASN A 87 18.80 21.87 21.47
CA ASN A 87 18.83 22.48 22.82
C ASN A 87 18.95 24.03 22.77
N ASN A 88 19.29 24.58 21.60
CA ASN A 88 19.15 26.00 21.27
C ASN A 88 18.07 26.11 20.19
N ILE A 89 16.85 26.53 20.54
CA ILE A 89 15.80 26.79 19.54
C ILE A 89 16.21 28.07 18.79
N PRO A 90 16.66 28.00 17.51
CA PRO A 90 16.96 29.22 16.78
C PRO A 90 15.69 30.04 16.60
N LYS A 91 15.80 31.37 16.61
CA LYS A 91 14.68 32.26 16.30
C LYS A 91 14.14 31.87 14.92
N PHE A 92 12.83 31.64 14.82
CA PHE A 92 12.20 31.25 13.56
C PHE A 92 12.55 32.25 12.45
N SER A 93 13.06 31.73 11.33
CA SER A 93 13.36 32.48 10.12
C SER A 93 12.57 31.88 8.97
N VAL A 94 11.70 32.69 8.36
CA VAL A 94 10.89 32.25 7.22
C VAL A 94 11.78 31.86 6.06
N GLU A 95 12.80 32.67 5.75
CA GLU A 95 13.75 32.42 4.67
C GLU A 95 14.54 31.11 4.89
N GLU A 96 14.97 30.84 6.12
CA GLU A 96 15.63 29.57 6.46
C GLU A 96 14.67 28.38 6.47
N SER A 97 13.35 28.61 6.57
CA SER A 97 12.36 27.55 6.44
C SER A 97 12.08 27.18 4.99
N ILE A 98 12.35 28.03 4.00
CA ILE A 98 12.01 27.75 2.60
C ILE A 98 12.86 26.57 2.07
N PRO A 99 12.26 25.53 1.47
CA PRO A 99 12.97 24.40 0.87
C PRO A 99 13.98 24.85 -0.18
N ARG A 100 15.18 24.29 -0.13
CA ARG A 100 16.20 24.49 -1.16
C ARG A 100 16.14 23.35 -2.16
N ASN A 101 16.31 23.67 -3.43
CA ASN A 101 16.43 22.70 -4.49
C ASN A 101 17.82 22.75 -5.12
N ILE A 102 18.23 21.61 -5.67
CA ILE A 102 19.33 21.52 -6.62
C ILE A 102 18.75 21.10 -7.96
N ASP A 103 18.93 21.91 -8.99
CA ASP A 103 18.53 21.61 -10.36
C ASP A 103 19.78 21.59 -11.24
N VAL A 104 20.14 20.40 -11.71
CA VAL A 104 21.26 20.14 -12.61
C VAL A 104 20.70 19.77 -13.97
N SER A 105 21.05 20.53 -15.00
CA SER A 105 20.64 20.29 -16.38
C SER A 105 21.75 20.65 -17.35
N LYS A 106 21.67 20.16 -18.59
CA LYS A 106 22.60 20.56 -19.66
C LYS A 106 22.18 21.92 -20.22
N ASN A 107 23.14 22.84 -20.33
CA ASN A 107 22.94 24.09 -21.05
C ASN A 107 23.07 23.88 -22.57
N ASP A 108 22.85 24.93 -23.35
CA ASP A 108 22.91 24.87 -24.83
C ASP A 108 24.27 24.41 -25.38
N SER A 109 25.35 24.55 -24.59
CA SER A 109 26.70 24.06 -24.93
C SER A 109 26.96 22.60 -24.55
N GLY A 110 25.97 21.90 -23.99
CA GLY A 110 26.09 20.51 -23.53
C GLY A 110 26.81 20.33 -22.19
N LYS A 111 27.19 21.43 -21.51
CA LYS A 111 27.79 21.39 -20.16
C LYS A 111 26.72 21.40 -19.09
N PHE A 112 26.98 20.75 -17.95
CA PHE A 112 26.07 20.81 -16.81
C PHE A 112 26.08 22.20 -16.18
N SER A 113 24.89 22.79 -16.04
CA SER A 113 24.60 23.94 -15.19
C SER A 113 24.02 23.42 -13.88
N ILE A 114 24.49 23.98 -12.76
CA ILE A 114 24.03 23.62 -11.42
C ILE A 114 23.41 24.86 -10.80
N LYS A 115 22.13 24.78 -10.42
CA LYS A 115 21.45 25.78 -9.60
C LYS A 115 21.21 25.18 -8.22
N ASN A 116 21.64 25.89 -7.17
CA ASN A 116 21.41 25.53 -5.78
C ASN A 116 20.89 26.77 -5.06
N GLU A 117 19.57 26.88 -4.95
CA GLU A 117 18.89 28.09 -4.53
C GLU A 117 17.63 27.75 -3.71
N LEU A 118 16.93 28.79 -3.24
CA LEU A 118 15.60 28.61 -2.68
C LEU A 118 14.65 28.19 -3.80
N SER A 119 13.81 27.19 -3.53
CA SER A 119 12.88 26.65 -4.53
C SER A 119 11.79 27.63 -4.95
N THR A 120 11.53 28.67 -4.15
CA THR A 120 10.60 29.77 -4.44
C THR A 120 10.82 30.96 -3.51
N ASP A 121 10.15 32.09 -3.78
CA ASP A 121 10.07 33.23 -2.87
C ASP A 121 9.00 33.01 -1.78
N CYS A 122 9.19 33.62 -0.60
CA CYS A 122 8.22 33.55 0.50
C CYS A 122 6.79 33.95 0.09
N LYS A 123 6.65 34.96 -0.78
CA LYS A 123 5.35 35.46 -1.26
C LYS A 123 4.58 34.46 -2.13
N ASN A 124 5.24 33.40 -2.59
CA ASN A 124 4.66 32.38 -3.47
C ASN A 124 4.26 31.11 -2.71
N ILE A 125 4.42 31.09 -1.38
CA ILE A 125 3.97 30.01 -0.51
C ILE A 125 2.49 30.20 -0.21
N ASP A 126 1.67 29.23 -0.59
CA ASP A 126 0.23 29.27 -0.29
C ASP A 126 0.00 28.77 1.13
N PHE A 127 -0.64 29.59 1.95
CA PHE A 127 -1.13 29.18 3.26
C PHE A 127 -2.58 28.72 3.11
N ILE A 128 -2.78 27.41 3.15
CA ILE A 128 -4.11 26.81 3.15
C ILE A 128 -4.48 26.54 4.60
N LEU A 129 -5.19 27.48 5.18
CA LEU A 129 -5.74 27.36 6.52
C LEU A 129 -7.18 26.84 6.43
N PRO A 130 -7.60 26.00 7.38
CA PRO A 130 -8.95 25.46 7.39
C PRO A 130 -9.97 26.55 7.73
N THR A 131 -10.20 26.83 9.01
CA THR A 131 -11.03 27.93 9.49
C THR A 131 -10.28 28.72 10.54
N GLU A 132 -10.62 30.00 10.69
CA GLU A 132 -10.01 30.86 11.72
C GLU A 132 -10.21 30.28 13.12
N ASP A 133 -11.40 29.75 13.41
CA ASP A 133 -11.71 29.11 14.68
C ASP A 133 -10.85 27.87 14.94
N TYR A 134 -10.63 27.03 13.93
CA TYR A 134 -9.75 25.87 14.07
C TYR A 134 -8.32 26.29 14.40
N VAL A 135 -7.79 27.29 13.70
CA VAL A 135 -6.43 27.79 13.92
C VAL A 135 -6.31 28.43 15.30
N LYS A 136 -7.33 29.13 15.79
CA LYS A 136 -7.34 29.69 17.16
C LYS A 136 -7.32 28.61 18.23
N GLN A 137 -8.06 27.51 18.03
CA GLN A 137 -8.19 26.44 19.01
C GLN A 137 -7.01 25.46 19.02
N ASN A 138 -6.52 25.07 17.83
CA ASN A 138 -5.54 23.98 17.68
C ASN A 138 -4.16 24.48 17.25
N GLY A 139 -4.03 25.78 16.98
CA GLY A 139 -2.84 26.34 16.36
C GLY A 139 -2.68 25.93 14.90
N PHE A 140 -1.53 26.30 14.34
CA PHE A 140 -1.10 25.89 13.01
C PHE A 140 0.32 25.35 13.10
N SER A 141 0.50 24.06 12.77
CA SER A 141 1.83 23.48 12.60
C SER A 141 2.28 23.71 11.17
N LEU A 142 3.34 24.50 11.00
CA LEU A 142 3.93 24.76 9.69
C LEU A 142 4.51 23.45 9.15
N ASN A 143 3.89 22.87 8.14
CA ASN A 143 4.46 21.77 7.35
C ASN A 143 4.34 22.15 5.89
N TYR A 144 5.26 21.69 5.05
CA TYR A 144 5.21 21.99 3.62
C TYR A 144 4.85 20.73 2.84
N SER A 145 3.81 20.86 2.02
CA SER A 145 3.57 19.98 0.89
C SER A 145 4.13 20.68 -0.36
N ILE A 146 5.08 20.04 -1.02
CA ILE A 146 5.89 20.61 -2.08
C ILE A 146 5.62 19.81 -3.35
N ILE A 147 5.22 20.50 -4.41
CA ILE A 147 4.93 19.88 -5.71
C ILE A 147 5.93 20.44 -6.71
N SER A 148 6.80 19.56 -7.22
CA SER A 148 7.82 19.91 -8.21
C SER A 148 7.40 19.36 -9.57
N VAL A 149 7.37 20.23 -10.59
CA VAL A 149 6.97 19.86 -11.95
C VAL A 149 8.20 19.88 -12.86
N LEU A 150 8.60 18.71 -13.34
CA LEU A 150 9.77 18.50 -14.17
C LEU A 150 9.35 18.11 -15.59
N ASP A 151 9.98 18.71 -16.59
CA ASP A 151 9.89 18.24 -17.97
C ASP A 151 10.99 17.20 -18.22
N ILE A 152 10.59 15.95 -18.49
CA ILE A 152 11.54 14.84 -18.66
C ILE A 152 12.13 14.81 -20.08
N LYS A 153 11.52 15.52 -21.02
CA LYS A 153 11.95 15.57 -22.42
C LYS A 153 12.82 16.80 -22.67
N ASN A 154 12.38 17.96 -22.22
CA ASN A 154 13.15 19.22 -22.26
C ASN A 154 13.77 19.51 -20.88
N THR A 155 14.83 18.78 -20.56
CA THR A 155 15.47 18.78 -19.23
C THR A 155 16.16 20.10 -18.87
N SER A 156 16.44 20.96 -19.86
CA SER A 156 16.97 22.32 -19.65
C SER A 156 15.92 23.28 -19.08
N THR A 157 14.63 22.92 -19.12
CA THR A 157 13.57 23.70 -18.49
C THR A 157 13.74 23.68 -16.96
N PRO A 158 13.81 24.86 -16.29
CA PRO A 158 13.88 24.91 -14.83
C PRO A 158 12.66 24.24 -14.19
N VAL A 159 12.90 23.50 -13.11
CA VAL A 159 11.82 22.88 -12.35
C VAL A 159 10.98 23.96 -11.66
N LYS A 160 9.66 23.92 -11.86
CA LYS A 160 8.72 24.81 -11.17
C LYS A 160 8.21 24.13 -9.91
N THR A 161 8.27 24.85 -8.79
CA THR A 161 7.89 24.33 -7.48
C THR A 161 6.70 25.11 -6.93
N LYS A 162 5.66 24.39 -6.49
CA LYS A 162 4.54 24.96 -5.72
C LYS A 162 4.65 24.48 -4.28
N ILE A 163 4.67 25.41 -3.33
CA ILE A 163 4.75 25.11 -1.91
C ILE A 163 3.44 25.50 -1.25
N ILE A 164 2.89 24.55 -0.49
CA ILE A 164 1.67 24.70 0.27
C ILE A 164 2.03 24.49 1.73
N ALA A 165 1.80 25.50 2.56
CA ALA A 165 1.89 25.41 4.01
C ALA A 165 0.64 24.70 4.55
N SER A 166 0.68 23.37 4.55
CA SER A 166 -0.36 22.49 5.10
C SER A 166 0.22 21.09 5.34
N ASN A 167 -0.32 20.40 6.35
CA ASN A 167 -0.05 18.99 6.58
C ASN A 167 -0.95 18.15 5.67
N SER A 168 -0.45 17.68 4.52
CA SER A 168 -1.20 16.71 3.71
C SER A 168 -1.21 15.35 4.41
N ALA A 169 -2.27 14.56 4.23
CA ALA A 169 -2.39 13.18 4.66
C ALA A 169 -2.27 12.30 3.42
N GLU A 170 -3.32 12.29 2.59
CA GLU A 170 -3.43 11.50 1.36
C GLU A 170 -3.42 12.38 0.10
N LEU A 171 -3.14 11.75 -1.05
CA LEU A 171 -3.09 12.39 -2.35
C LEU A 171 -3.91 11.60 -3.38
N PHE A 172 -4.68 12.29 -4.20
CA PHE A 172 -5.28 11.73 -5.41
C PHE A 172 -5.00 12.65 -6.59
N MET A 173 -4.72 12.08 -7.76
CA MET A 173 -4.38 12.85 -8.96
C MET A 173 -5.04 12.21 -10.18
N ASN A 174 -5.36 13.00 -11.18
CA ASN A 174 -5.68 12.53 -12.53
C ASN A 174 -4.93 13.39 -13.57
N GLU A 175 -5.33 13.36 -14.83
CA GLU A 175 -4.67 14.12 -15.89
C GLU A 175 -4.86 15.65 -15.79
N LYS A 176 -5.85 16.11 -15.02
CA LYS A 176 -6.27 17.52 -14.97
C LYS A 176 -6.21 18.12 -13.57
N ASN A 177 -6.36 17.33 -12.53
CA ASN A 177 -6.54 17.78 -11.16
C ASN A 177 -5.65 16.99 -10.19
N LEU A 178 -5.26 17.67 -9.12
CA LEU A 178 -4.60 17.11 -7.95
C LEU A 178 -5.42 17.47 -6.72
N TYR A 179 -5.62 16.49 -5.85
CA TYR A 179 -6.32 16.62 -4.58
C TYR A 179 -5.38 16.24 -3.45
N LEU A 180 -5.21 17.14 -2.50
CA LEU A 180 -4.46 16.90 -1.26
C LEU A 180 -5.43 16.95 -0.10
N THR A 181 -5.47 15.89 0.71
CA THR A 181 -6.28 15.85 1.91
C THR A 181 -5.44 16.20 3.13
N SER A 182 -6.06 16.73 4.18
CA SER A 182 -5.40 17.00 5.47
C SER A 182 -6.30 16.54 6.60
N ASN A 183 -5.74 15.74 7.50
CA ASN A 183 -6.46 15.28 8.69
C ASN A 183 -6.65 16.43 9.66
N MET A 184 -7.89 16.62 10.09
CA MET A 184 -8.31 17.69 10.99
C MET A 184 -8.94 17.12 12.25
N HIS A 185 -8.54 17.68 13.39
CA HIS A 185 -9.02 17.25 14.71
C HIS A 185 -9.66 18.43 15.44
N PHE A 186 -10.98 18.44 15.51
CA PHE A 186 -11.71 19.44 16.25
C PHE A 186 -11.98 18.92 17.65
N SER A 187 -11.43 19.57 18.68
CA SER A 187 -11.75 19.26 20.07
C SER A 187 -12.79 20.26 20.58
N ASN A 188 -13.93 19.75 21.03
CA ASN A 188 -14.95 20.54 21.68
C ASN A 188 -14.96 20.17 23.17
N SER A 189 -14.62 21.15 24.02
CA SER A 189 -14.90 21.05 25.46
C SER A 189 -16.40 21.24 25.68
N PHE A 190 -17.04 20.33 26.41
CA PHE A 190 -18.40 20.56 26.89
C PHE A 190 -18.43 20.41 28.41
N TYR A 191 -19.01 21.43 29.06
CA TYR A 191 -19.16 21.50 30.50
C TYR A 191 -20.19 20.46 30.98
N CYS A 192 -19.69 19.37 31.54
CA CYS A 192 -20.50 18.41 32.26
C CYS A 192 -20.69 18.92 33.68
N GLY A 193 -21.88 19.45 34.01
CA GLY A 193 -22.15 20.09 35.31
C GLY A 193 -22.04 19.19 36.56
N TRP A 194 -21.73 17.90 36.39
CA TRP A 194 -21.58 16.90 37.46
C TRP A 194 -20.19 16.23 37.41
N CYS A 195 -19.35 16.60 36.44
CA CYS A 195 -18.01 16.07 36.27
C CYS A 195 -16.99 17.01 36.95
N LEU A 196 -16.01 16.45 37.65
CA LEU A 196 -14.89 17.22 38.23
C LEU A 196 -13.92 17.77 37.16
N PHE A 197 -14.01 17.31 35.91
CA PHE A 197 -13.18 17.71 34.78
C PHE A 197 -14.04 17.90 33.53
N ASP A 198 -13.63 18.83 32.66
CA ASP A 198 -14.23 19.02 31.34
C ASP A 198 -14.12 17.74 30.50
N SER A 199 -15.20 17.38 29.83
CA SER A 199 -15.21 16.29 28.86
C SER A 199 -14.93 16.84 27.47
N TYR A 200 -13.95 16.26 26.78
CA TYR A 200 -13.60 16.65 25.42
C TYR A 200 -14.19 15.64 24.44
N SER A 201 -14.93 16.15 23.45
CA SER A 201 -15.31 15.36 22.28
C SER A 201 -14.43 15.77 21.10
N SER A 202 -13.82 14.79 20.44
CA SER A 202 -13.06 15.02 19.22
C SER A 202 -13.92 14.67 18.00
N LYS A 203 -13.91 15.54 16.99
CA LYS A 203 -14.46 15.27 15.67
C LYS A 203 -13.31 15.23 14.68
N ASP A 204 -13.16 14.09 14.02
CA ASP A 204 -12.23 13.92 12.91
C ASP A 204 -12.89 14.42 11.62
N SER A 205 -12.13 15.16 10.84
CA SER A 205 -12.56 15.66 9.52
C SER A 205 -11.38 15.70 8.58
N THR A 206 -11.66 15.87 7.30
CA THR A 206 -10.68 15.95 6.23
C THR A 206 -10.86 17.22 5.46
N LEU A 207 -9.83 18.07 5.42
CA LEU A 207 -9.76 19.21 4.52
C LEU A 207 -9.27 18.73 3.16
N VAL A 208 -10.12 18.78 2.15
CA VAL A 208 -9.81 18.43 0.77
C VAL A 208 -9.41 19.70 0.03
N ASN A 209 -8.23 19.72 -0.57
CA ASN A 209 -7.70 20.85 -1.32
C ASN A 209 -7.56 20.46 -2.80
N LYS A 210 -8.27 21.15 -3.69
CA LYS A 210 -8.23 20.93 -5.14
C LYS A 210 -7.25 21.89 -5.81
N PHE A 211 -6.45 21.32 -6.69
CA PHE A 211 -5.53 22.02 -7.57
C PHE A 211 -5.77 21.59 -9.01
N SER A 212 -5.67 22.52 -9.96
CA SER A 212 -5.62 22.16 -11.38
C SER A 212 -4.18 22.00 -11.84
N LEU A 213 -3.97 21.03 -12.71
CA LEU A 213 -2.71 20.79 -13.41
C LEU A 213 -2.72 21.57 -14.70
N THR A 214 -1.71 22.42 -14.90
CA THR A 214 -1.46 23.09 -16.16
C THR A 214 -0.26 22.44 -16.86
N LYS A 215 0.13 22.96 -18.04
CA LYS A 215 1.30 22.44 -18.76
C LYS A 215 2.58 22.46 -17.92
N ASP A 216 2.76 23.48 -17.07
CA ASP A 216 4.01 23.69 -16.35
C ASP A 216 3.82 24.00 -14.86
N SER A 217 2.59 24.13 -14.34
CA SER A 217 2.35 24.52 -12.95
C SER A 217 1.17 23.78 -12.33
N VAL A 218 1.08 23.92 -11.02
CA VAL A 218 -0.08 23.49 -10.22
C VAL A 218 -0.71 24.73 -9.60
N GLU A 219 -2.00 24.91 -9.82
CA GLU A 219 -2.74 26.08 -9.36
C GLU A 219 -3.81 25.67 -8.34
N TYR A 220 -3.81 26.33 -7.18
CA TYR A 220 -4.87 26.15 -6.20
C TYR A 220 -6.21 26.63 -6.77
N LYS A 221 -7.27 25.86 -6.49
CA LYS A 221 -8.64 26.25 -6.86
C LYS A 221 -9.49 26.49 -5.63
N LYS A 222 -9.69 25.46 -4.80
CA LYS A 222 -10.64 25.53 -3.70
C LYS A 222 -10.40 24.42 -2.67
N SER A 223 -10.94 24.62 -1.48
CA SER A 223 -10.97 23.61 -0.43
C SER A 223 -12.37 23.40 0.13
N VAL A 224 -12.60 22.21 0.69
CA VAL A 224 -13.83 21.85 1.40
C VAL A 224 -13.50 20.92 2.56
N LEU A 225 -14.28 21.03 3.63
CA LEU A 225 -14.19 20.13 4.78
C LEU A 225 -15.24 19.03 4.64
N VAL A 226 -14.83 17.77 4.81
CA VAL A 226 -15.72 16.61 4.91
C VAL A 226 -15.48 15.86 6.22
N ASP A 227 -16.49 15.19 6.75
CA ASP A 227 -16.35 14.49 8.04
C ASP A 227 -15.61 13.16 7.89
N GLY A 228 -14.83 12.76 8.90
CA GLY A 228 -14.05 11.52 8.91
C GLY A 228 -12.74 11.62 8.15
N ARG A 229 -12.08 10.47 7.98
CA ARG A 229 -10.76 10.37 7.32
C ARG A 229 -10.77 9.34 6.18
N PRO A 230 -10.17 9.64 5.02
CA PRO A 230 -9.97 8.62 3.99
C PRO A 230 -9.01 7.55 4.50
N LEU A 231 -9.16 6.32 4.00
CA LEU A 231 -8.25 5.22 4.35
C LEU A 231 -6.90 5.37 3.64
N ASN A 232 -6.94 5.71 2.34
CA ASN A 232 -5.77 5.91 1.49
C ASN A 232 -6.18 6.61 0.17
N GLN A 233 -5.24 6.78 -0.76
CA GLN A 233 -5.52 7.36 -2.09
C GLN A 233 -6.68 6.70 -2.86
N TYR A 234 -6.93 5.40 -2.68
CA TYR A 234 -7.98 4.65 -3.39
C TYR A 234 -9.37 4.86 -2.80
N SER A 235 -9.47 5.57 -1.68
CA SER A 235 -10.74 6.08 -1.13
C SER A 235 -11.28 7.26 -1.95
N MET A 236 -10.46 7.81 -2.85
CA MET A 236 -10.76 9.01 -3.63
C MET A 236 -10.77 8.71 -5.13
N ASP A 237 -11.61 9.42 -5.86
CA ASP A 237 -11.69 9.36 -7.32
C ASP A 237 -12.33 10.62 -7.92
N GLU A 238 -12.22 10.82 -9.22
CA GLU A 238 -12.95 11.86 -9.96
C GLU A 238 -13.69 11.23 -11.15
N ASP A 239 -15.00 11.48 -11.25
CA ASP A 239 -15.80 10.96 -12.36
C ASP A 239 -15.56 11.72 -13.67
N LYS A 240 -16.13 11.21 -14.77
CA LYS A 240 -16.02 11.82 -16.11
C LYS A 240 -16.56 13.25 -16.21
N ASN A 241 -17.44 13.66 -15.28
CA ASN A 241 -18.03 15.00 -15.22
C ASN A 241 -17.20 15.96 -14.33
N GLY A 242 -16.13 15.48 -13.71
CA GLY A 242 -15.29 16.25 -12.80
C GLY A 242 -15.81 16.30 -11.36
N ASN A 243 -16.76 15.44 -10.98
CA ASN A 243 -17.20 15.32 -9.60
C ASN A 243 -16.17 14.53 -8.80
N PHE A 244 -15.68 15.11 -7.72
CA PHE A 244 -14.75 14.46 -6.80
C PHE A 244 -15.52 13.57 -5.81
N ARG A 245 -15.09 12.32 -5.65
CA ARG A 245 -15.73 11.30 -4.82
C ARG A 245 -14.76 10.87 -3.75
N ILE A 246 -15.20 10.85 -2.49
CA ILE A 246 -14.36 10.48 -1.36
C ILE A 246 -15.12 9.61 -0.35
N LEU A 247 -14.51 8.49 0.03
CA LEU A 247 -14.90 7.70 1.18
C LEU A 247 -14.13 8.14 2.41
N THR A 248 -14.81 8.28 3.53
CA THR A 248 -14.20 8.62 4.82
C THR A 248 -14.75 7.73 5.93
N GLN A 249 -13.88 7.30 6.84
CA GLN A 249 -14.26 6.57 8.04
C GLN A 249 -14.39 7.53 9.22
N ILE A 250 -15.45 7.32 10.01
CA ILE A 250 -15.59 7.84 11.36
C ILE A 250 -15.16 6.71 12.30
N GLU A 251 -14.13 6.94 13.10
CA GLU A 251 -13.61 5.96 14.05
C GLU A 251 -13.77 6.50 15.48
N ASN A 252 -14.17 5.64 16.40
CA ASN A 252 -14.16 5.91 17.83
C ASN A 252 -13.44 4.79 18.57
N TRP A 253 -12.19 5.05 18.98
CA TRP A 253 -11.35 4.07 19.66
C TRP A 253 -11.95 3.55 20.98
N ASN A 254 -12.78 4.34 21.66
CA ASN A 254 -13.43 3.93 22.92
C ASN A 254 -14.73 3.14 22.71
N LYS A 255 -15.39 3.32 21.55
CA LYS A 255 -16.68 2.71 21.23
C LYS A 255 -16.70 2.29 19.77
N ARG A 256 -16.13 1.13 19.46
CA ARG A 256 -16.08 0.57 18.09
C ARG A 256 -17.46 0.41 17.46
N ASP A 257 -18.51 0.22 18.25
CA ASP A 257 -19.91 0.22 17.79
C ASP A 257 -20.35 1.52 17.09
N LYS A 258 -19.55 2.59 17.19
CA LYS A 258 -19.79 3.87 16.54
C LYS A 258 -18.98 4.07 15.26
N ASN A 259 -18.22 3.07 14.82
CA ASN A 259 -17.47 3.13 13.57
C ASN A 259 -18.42 3.02 12.38
N TYR A 260 -18.17 3.79 11.34
CA TYR A 260 -18.86 3.68 10.06
C TYR A 260 -18.14 4.46 8.97
N THR A 261 -18.51 4.18 7.72
CA THR A 261 -17.97 4.84 6.52
C THR A 261 -19.02 5.75 5.89
N ASN A 262 -18.59 6.89 5.35
CA ASN A 262 -19.39 7.81 4.57
C ASN A 262 -18.81 7.94 3.15
N LEU A 263 -19.68 8.14 2.17
CA LEU A 263 -19.34 8.56 0.82
C LEU A 263 -19.83 10.00 0.63
N TYR A 264 -18.94 10.88 0.17
CA TYR A 264 -19.27 12.22 -0.29
C TYR A 264 -18.97 12.35 -1.79
N ILE A 265 -19.92 12.91 -2.53
CA ILE A 265 -19.75 13.31 -3.93
C ILE A 265 -19.83 14.83 -3.99
N LEU A 266 -18.73 15.44 -4.42
CA LEU A 266 -18.53 16.87 -4.50
C LEU A 266 -18.50 17.27 -5.99
N ASP A 267 -19.21 18.33 -6.34
CA ASP A 267 -19.21 18.87 -7.71
C ASP A 267 -17.82 19.45 -8.08
N PRO A 268 -17.59 19.86 -9.35
CA PRO A 268 -16.31 20.42 -9.76
C PRO A 268 -15.86 21.65 -8.95
N GLU A 269 -16.81 22.35 -8.31
CA GLU A 269 -16.62 23.51 -7.44
C GLU A 269 -16.53 23.12 -5.95
N LEU A 270 -16.32 21.83 -5.65
CA LEU A 270 -16.26 21.23 -4.32
C LEU A 270 -17.51 21.47 -3.45
N LYS A 271 -18.67 21.71 -4.06
CA LYS A 271 -19.95 21.76 -3.33
C LYS A 271 -20.50 20.36 -3.20
N LEU A 272 -21.13 20.06 -2.06
CA LEU A 272 -21.77 18.77 -1.84
C LEU A 272 -22.90 18.54 -2.86
N ALA A 273 -22.72 17.54 -3.72
CA ALA A 273 -23.72 17.13 -4.70
C ALA A 273 -24.62 16.02 -4.12
N GLY A 274 -24.02 15.03 -3.45
CA GLY A 274 -24.72 13.92 -2.83
C GLY A 274 -23.85 13.19 -1.81
N LYS A 275 -24.47 12.36 -0.98
CA LYS A 275 -23.77 11.58 0.05
C LYS A 275 -24.51 10.29 0.41
N LEU A 276 -23.76 9.32 0.92
CA LEU A 276 -24.27 8.18 1.69
C LEU A 276 -23.52 8.15 3.01
N GLU A 277 -24.23 8.03 4.11
CA GLU A 277 -23.64 8.04 5.45
C GLU A 277 -23.94 6.73 6.17
N LYS A 278 -23.08 6.40 7.15
CA LYS A 278 -23.26 5.24 8.03
C LYS A 278 -23.29 3.89 7.30
N LEU A 279 -22.43 3.74 6.28
CA LEU A 279 -22.14 2.45 5.63
C LEU A 279 -21.29 1.59 6.57
N GLY A 280 -21.55 0.28 6.62
CA GLY A 280 -20.82 -0.66 7.48
C GLY A 280 -20.79 -0.23 8.95
N GLN A 281 -21.97 -0.02 9.57
CA GLN A 281 -22.02 0.37 10.98
C GLN A 281 -21.37 -0.71 11.85
N LYS A 282 -20.53 -0.28 12.80
CA LYS A 282 -19.69 -1.11 13.67
C LYS A 282 -18.49 -1.78 12.99
N GLU A 283 -18.29 -1.51 11.70
CA GLU A 283 -17.22 -2.11 10.90
C GLU A 283 -16.16 -1.05 10.55
N ASN A 284 -14.94 -1.52 10.29
CA ASN A 284 -13.85 -0.67 9.82
C ASN A 284 -13.75 -0.70 8.29
N PHE A 285 -13.44 0.42 7.67
CA PHE A 285 -13.19 0.52 6.24
C PHE A 285 -11.88 -0.20 5.89
N GLN A 286 -11.94 -1.17 4.97
CA GLN A 286 -10.78 -1.99 4.57
C GLN A 286 -10.32 -1.72 3.14
N SER A 287 -11.26 -1.59 2.19
CA SER A 287 -10.91 -1.35 0.79
C SER A 287 -12.05 -0.74 -0.01
N SER A 288 -11.70 -0.03 -1.08
CA SER A 288 -12.66 0.49 -2.02
C SER A 288 -12.13 0.52 -3.44
N ARG A 289 -13.06 0.45 -4.40
CA ARG A 289 -12.73 0.58 -5.82
C ARG A 289 -13.85 1.29 -6.57
N TYR A 290 -13.51 2.42 -7.18
CA TYR A 290 -14.38 3.08 -8.15
C TYR A 290 -14.18 2.45 -9.54
N ILE A 291 -15.28 2.07 -10.19
CA ILE A 291 -15.30 1.54 -11.55
C ILE A 291 -16.43 2.25 -12.30
N GLY A 292 -16.07 3.35 -12.98
CA GLY A 292 -17.02 4.20 -13.70
C GLY A 292 -18.14 4.69 -12.78
N ASP A 293 -19.36 4.20 -13.05
CA ASP A 293 -20.59 4.57 -12.36
C ASP A 293 -20.87 3.69 -11.11
N LYS A 294 -19.92 2.85 -10.69
CA LYS A 294 -20.03 1.95 -9.54
C LYS A 294 -18.89 2.17 -8.54
N LEU A 295 -19.22 1.99 -7.27
CA LEU A 295 -18.28 1.96 -6.17
C LEU A 295 -18.44 0.64 -5.43
N PHE A 296 -17.32 -0.06 -5.25
CA PHE A 296 -17.24 -1.24 -4.39
C PHE A 296 -16.57 -0.84 -3.09
N LEU A 297 -17.17 -1.22 -1.98
CA LEU A 297 -16.68 -0.92 -0.63
C LEU A 297 -16.65 -2.22 0.17
N VAL A 298 -15.56 -2.40 0.89
CA VAL A 298 -15.28 -3.54 1.76
C VAL A 298 -15.05 -2.99 3.16
N THR A 299 -15.80 -3.49 4.12
CA THR A 299 -15.69 -3.14 5.55
C THR A 299 -15.53 -4.42 6.37
N PHE A 300 -15.04 -4.32 7.60
CA PHE A 300 -14.79 -5.51 8.39
C PHE A 300 -14.90 -5.27 9.90
N GLU A 301 -15.61 -6.18 10.57
CA GLU A 301 -15.55 -6.39 12.02
C GLU A 301 -15.17 -7.85 12.34
N GLN A 302 -15.89 -8.80 11.73
CA GLN A 302 -15.65 -10.27 11.81
C GLN A 302 -15.89 -10.99 10.47
N VAL A 303 -16.79 -10.45 9.65
CA VAL A 303 -17.17 -10.90 8.30
C VAL A 303 -17.19 -9.66 7.41
N ASP A 304 -16.79 -9.78 6.15
CA ASP A 304 -16.75 -8.67 5.18
C ASP A 304 -18.04 -8.60 4.35
N PRO A 305 -18.85 -7.53 4.49
CA PRO A 305 -19.79 -7.17 3.45
C PRO A 305 -19.09 -6.42 2.30
N LEU A 306 -19.06 -7.05 1.13
CA LEU A 306 -18.81 -6.37 -0.14
C LEU A 306 -20.08 -5.57 -0.53
N PHE A 307 -20.04 -4.26 -0.35
CA PHE A 307 -21.06 -3.33 -0.81
C PHE A 307 -20.87 -3.01 -2.29
N VAL A 308 -21.97 -3.03 -3.05
CA VAL A 308 -22.04 -2.51 -4.41
C VAL A 308 -22.89 -1.25 -4.40
N ILE A 309 -22.31 -0.11 -4.76
CA ILE A 309 -22.93 1.22 -4.67
C ILE A 309 -23.02 1.82 -6.08
N ASP A 310 -24.20 2.30 -6.43
CA ASP A 310 -24.44 3.11 -7.63
C ASP A 310 -24.08 4.56 -7.35
N VAL A 311 -23.19 5.11 -8.17
CA VAL A 311 -22.73 6.50 -8.08
C VAL A 311 -22.92 7.24 -9.41
N LYS A 312 -23.76 6.68 -10.31
CA LYS A 312 -24.09 7.26 -11.61
C LYS A 312 -24.75 8.64 -11.48
N ASP A 313 -25.74 8.74 -10.60
CA ASP A 313 -26.35 10.03 -10.23
C ASP A 313 -25.64 10.58 -9.01
N ALA A 314 -24.78 11.57 -9.24
CA ALA A 314 -24.00 12.24 -8.20
C ALA A 314 -24.86 12.79 -7.06
N LYS A 315 -26.13 13.14 -7.31
CA LYS A 315 -27.04 13.68 -6.29
C LYS A 315 -27.72 12.61 -5.46
N ASN A 316 -27.89 11.42 -6.03
CA ASN A 316 -28.61 10.32 -5.40
C ASN A 316 -27.80 9.00 -5.47
N PRO A 317 -26.59 8.96 -4.87
CA PRO A 317 -25.87 7.70 -4.72
C PRO A 317 -26.70 6.72 -3.89
N LYS A 318 -26.63 5.41 -4.20
CA LYS A 318 -27.43 4.39 -3.50
C LYS A 318 -26.71 3.06 -3.41
N VAL A 319 -26.91 2.34 -2.31
CA VAL A 319 -26.48 0.95 -2.17
C VAL A 319 -27.37 0.08 -3.06
N LEU A 320 -26.76 -0.66 -3.98
CA LEU A 320 -27.43 -1.64 -4.83
C LEU A 320 -27.53 -3.00 -4.17
N GLY A 321 -26.50 -3.41 -3.44
CA GLY A 321 -26.50 -4.68 -2.72
C GLY A 321 -25.30 -4.90 -1.83
N GLU A 322 -25.36 -5.98 -1.07
CA GLU A 322 -24.37 -6.40 -0.08
C GLU A 322 -24.16 -7.91 -0.18
N LEU A 323 -22.90 -8.35 -0.18
CA LEU A 323 -22.50 -9.76 -0.12
C LEU A 323 -21.64 -9.98 1.13
N LYS A 324 -22.14 -10.76 2.09
CA LYS A 324 -21.38 -11.13 3.29
C LYS A 324 -20.60 -12.42 3.09
N ILE A 325 -19.28 -12.38 3.32
CA ILE A 325 -18.40 -13.56 3.24
C ILE A 325 -17.31 -13.55 4.33
N PRO A 326 -16.85 -14.73 4.79
CA PRO A 326 -15.68 -14.81 5.67
C PRO A 326 -14.40 -14.30 5.01
N GLY A 327 -13.47 -13.78 5.80
CA GLY A 327 -12.30 -13.06 5.30
C GLY A 327 -12.65 -11.61 4.92
N TYR A 328 -11.69 -10.89 4.36
CA TYR A 328 -11.92 -9.57 3.79
C TYR A 328 -10.94 -9.26 2.65
N SER A 329 -11.38 -8.48 1.67
CA SER A 329 -10.52 -8.01 0.58
C SER A 329 -9.85 -6.67 0.93
N THR A 330 -8.52 -6.61 0.93
CA THR A 330 -7.79 -5.33 1.07
C THR A 330 -7.62 -4.62 -0.27
N TYR A 331 -7.74 -5.36 -1.37
CA TYR A 331 -7.65 -4.84 -2.73
C TYR A 331 -8.70 -5.48 -3.64
N LEU A 332 -9.34 -4.65 -4.48
CA LEU A 332 -10.31 -5.07 -5.49
C LEU A 332 -9.83 -4.67 -6.89
N HIS A 333 -9.83 -5.63 -7.81
CA HIS A 333 -9.43 -5.45 -9.20
C HIS A 333 -10.58 -5.77 -10.17
N PRO A 334 -10.89 -4.91 -11.15
CA PRO A 334 -11.86 -5.24 -12.18
C PRO A 334 -11.35 -6.39 -13.07
N TYR A 335 -12.12 -7.47 -13.17
CA TYR A 335 -11.84 -8.54 -14.13
C TYR A 335 -12.52 -8.24 -15.47
N ASP A 336 -13.81 -7.90 -15.43
CA ASP A 336 -14.60 -7.34 -16.53
C ASP A 336 -15.75 -6.49 -15.95
N GLU A 337 -16.77 -6.15 -16.74
CA GLU A 337 -17.90 -5.32 -16.29
C GLU A 337 -18.70 -5.89 -15.11
N ASN A 338 -18.73 -7.23 -14.99
CA ASN A 338 -19.57 -7.94 -14.02
C ASN A 338 -18.77 -8.84 -13.07
N HIS A 339 -17.43 -8.78 -13.12
CA HIS A 339 -16.57 -9.62 -12.28
C HIS A 339 -15.45 -8.83 -11.63
N LEU A 340 -15.13 -9.16 -10.38
CA LEU A 340 -14.05 -8.55 -9.60
C LEU A 340 -13.15 -9.61 -9.01
N ILE A 341 -11.84 -9.37 -9.04
CA ILE A 341 -10.89 -10.13 -8.25
C ILE A 341 -10.70 -9.42 -6.91
N GLY A 342 -10.90 -10.12 -5.80
CA GLY A 342 -10.53 -9.66 -4.46
C GLY A 342 -9.23 -10.29 -4.01
N LEU A 343 -8.30 -9.48 -3.52
CA LEU A 343 -7.10 -9.94 -2.81
C LEU A 343 -7.19 -9.45 -1.37
N GLY A 344 -6.95 -10.33 -0.41
CA GLY A 344 -7.02 -9.99 1.00
C GLY A 344 -6.60 -11.13 1.91
N TYR A 345 -7.27 -11.25 3.05
CA TYR A 345 -7.00 -12.28 4.04
C TYR A 345 -8.20 -13.18 4.23
N ASP A 346 -7.93 -14.47 4.37
CA ASP A 346 -8.90 -15.40 4.94
C ASP A 346 -8.89 -15.26 6.46
N THR A 347 -9.93 -15.72 7.14
CA THR A 347 -10.03 -15.59 8.59
C THR A 347 -10.50 -16.87 9.24
N LYS A 348 -10.03 -17.14 10.45
CA LYS A 348 -10.53 -18.23 11.31
C LYS A 348 -10.85 -17.72 12.70
N GLU A 349 -11.80 -18.36 13.35
CA GLU A 349 -12.08 -18.15 14.76
C GLU A 349 -11.03 -18.89 15.60
N ASN A 350 -10.51 -18.24 16.63
CA ASN A 350 -9.60 -18.85 17.60
C ASN A 350 -10.39 -19.50 18.74
N LYS A 351 -9.70 -20.30 19.58
CA LYS A 351 -10.30 -20.98 20.76
C LYS A 351 -10.97 -20.07 21.80
N TYR A 352 -10.77 -18.74 21.73
CA TYR A 352 -11.37 -17.75 22.61
C TYR A 352 -12.52 -16.96 21.95
N GLY A 353 -12.96 -17.37 20.74
CA GLY A 353 -14.03 -16.71 19.98
C GLY A 353 -13.60 -15.44 19.24
N GLY A 354 -12.30 -15.18 19.14
CA GLY A 354 -11.75 -14.04 18.39
C GLY A 354 -11.41 -14.42 16.95
N ILE A 355 -11.65 -13.52 16.00
CA ILE A 355 -11.29 -13.73 14.60
C ILE A 355 -9.82 -13.33 14.37
N GLN A 356 -9.06 -14.19 13.69
CA GLN A 356 -7.68 -13.93 13.28
C GLN A 356 -7.45 -14.19 11.80
N ASN A 357 -6.53 -13.44 11.19
CA ASN A 357 -6.12 -13.65 9.80
C ASN A 357 -5.50 -15.05 9.64
N ASN A 358 -5.86 -15.74 8.55
CA ASN A 358 -5.47 -17.11 8.25
C ASN A 358 -5.02 -17.26 6.79
N GLY A 359 -3.90 -16.62 6.46
CA GLY A 359 -3.34 -16.70 5.11
C GLY A 359 -3.95 -15.69 4.13
N ILE A 360 -3.36 -15.64 2.95
CA ILE A 360 -3.75 -14.73 1.87
C ILE A 360 -4.92 -15.37 1.11
N LYS A 361 -5.96 -14.59 0.80
CA LYS A 361 -7.13 -15.05 0.06
C LYS A 361 -7.24 -14.34 -1.27
N LEU A 362 -7.57 -15.11 -2.30
CA LEU A 362 -7.91 -14.61 -3.63
C LEU A 362 -9.31 -15.07 -4.00
N ASP A 363 -10.17 -14.11 -4.31
CA ASP A 363 -11.57 -14.32 -4.62
C ASP A 363 -11.90 -13.83 -6.03
N LEU A 364 -12.83 -14.51 -6.70
CA LEU A 364 -13.46 -14.03 -7.92
C LEU A 364 -14.96 -13.85 -7.68
N TYR A 365 -15.41 -12.60 -7.73
CA TYR A 365 -16.80 -12.23 -7.58
C TYR A 365 -17.48 -12.09 -8.93
N GLN A 366 -18.78 -12.39 -8.97
CA GLN A 366 -19.70 -12.03 -10.03
C GLN A 366 -20.79 -11.13 -9.45
N ILE A 367 -21.10 -10.03 -10.12
CA ILE A 367 -22.16 -9.12 -9.76
C ILE A 367 -23.24 -9.18 -10.84
N ASN A 368 -24.46 -9.52 -10.45
CA ASN A 368 -25.60 -9.54 -11.35
C ASN A 368 -26.50 -8.33 -11.05
N TYR A 369 -26.44 -7.32 -11.91
CA TYR A 369 -27.23 -6.10 -11.77
C TYR A 369 -28.72 -6.27 -12.12
N ASP A 370 -29.08 -7.34 -12.81
CA ASP A 370 -30.45 -7.61 -13.29
C ASP A 370 -31.27 -8.51 -12.34
N LYS A 371 -30.62 -9.06 -11.30
CA LYS A 371 -31.27 -9.88 -10.27
C LYS A 371 -31.10 -9.25 -8.91
N LYS A 372 -32.16 -9.28 -8.10
CA LYS A 372 -32.15 -8.85 -6.71
C LYS A 372 -32.98 -9.76 -5.81
N CYS A 373 -32.70 -9.72 -4.52
CA CYS A 373 -33.52 -10.37 -3.49
C CYS A 373 -34.98 -9.95 -3.62
N GLY A 374 -35.89 -10.93 -3.65
CA GLY A 374 -37.33 -10.74 -3.87
C GLY A 374 -37.80 -10.93 -5.32
N ASP A 375 -36.88 -11.12 -6.28
CA ASP A 375 -37.26 -11.47 -7.65
C ASP A 375 -37.79 -12.92 -7.75
N LYS A 376 -38.74 -13.16 -8.66
CA LYS A 376 -39.39 -14.47 -8.83
C LYS A 376 -38.50 -15.54 -9.49
N ASN A 377 -37.39 -15.12 -10.12
CA ASN A 377 -36.50 -15.96 -10.92
C ASN A 377 -35.15 -16.24 -10.22
N LEU A 378 -35.12 -16.14 -8.89
CA LEU A 378 -33.99 -16.57 -8.08
C LEU A 378 -33.93 -18.11 -8.04
N THR A 379 -32.72 -18.63 -8.04
CA THR A 379 -32.45 -20.04 -7.69
C THR A 379 -32.77 -20.27 -6.22
N LYS A 380 -33.01 -21.53 -5.82
CA LYS A 380 -33.28 -21.87 -4.42
C LYS A 380 -32.18 -21.39 -3.47
N GLU A 381 -30.92 -21.56 -3.86
CA GLU A 381 -29.77 -21.10 -3.07
C GLU A 381 -29.73 -19.57 -2.93
N GLU A 382 -29.98 -18.82 -4.02
CA GLU A 382 -30.03 -17.36 -3.97
C GLU A 382 -31.16 -16.88 -3.02
N GLN A 383 -32.32 -17.52 -3.08
CA GLN A 383 -33.44 -17.19 -2.19
C GLN A 383 -33.08 -17.46 -0.72
N GLU A 384 -32.50 -18.62 -0.41
CA GLU A 384 -32.08 -18.95 0.96
C GLU A 384 -31.04 -17.97 1.51
N LYS A 385 -30.09 -17.52 0.69
CA LYS A 385 -29.08 -16.52 1.08
C LYS A 385 -29.68 -15.13 1.28
N CYS A 386 -30.66 -14.74 0.48
CA CYS A 386 -31.44 -13.52 0.69
C CYS A 386 -32.23 -13.59 2.02
N ASP A 387 -32.88 -14.72 2.30
CA ASP A 387 -33.68 -14.91 3.52
C ASP A 387 -32.82 -14.89 4.79
N LYS A 388 -31.59 -15.38 4.72
CA LYS A 388 -30.58 -15.30 5.80
C LYS A 388 -29.91 -13.93 5.92
N GLY A 389 -30.14 -13.02 4.97
CA GLY A 389 -29.50 -11.70 4.92
C GLY A 389 -28.01 -11.74 4.55
N GLU A 390 -27.54 -12.86 3.98
CA GLU A 390 -26.19 -12.99 3.39
C GLU A 390 -26.09 -12.19 2.09
N TYR A 391 -27.18 -12.18 1.31
CA TYR A 391 -27.37 -11.29 0.15
C TYR A 391 -28.39 -10.21 0.50
N LYS A 392 -28.09 -8.97 0.12
CA LYS A 392 -29.08 -7.89 0.14
C LYS A 392 -29.06 -7.15 -1.19
N GLY A 393 -30.23 -6.71 -1.64
CA GLY A 393 -30.34 -5.97 -2.90
C GLY A 393 -29.97 -6.83 -4.11
N ILE A 394 -29.11 -6.35 -4.99
CA ILE A 394 -28.64 -7.09 -6.16
C ILE A 394 -27.88 -8.36 -5.77
N ILE A 395 -27.92 -9.38 -6.63
CA ILE A 395 -27.23 -10.64 -6.37
C ILE A 395 -25.75 -10.51 -6.75
N ALA A 396 -24.88 -10.56 -5.75
CA ALA A 396 -23.45 -10.75 -5.92
C ALA A 396 -23.03 -12.12 -5.36
N LYS A 397 -22.15 -12.82 -6.07
CA LYS A 397 -21.69 -14.16 -5.73
C LYS A 397 -20.17 -14.22 -5.69
N GLN A 398 -19.62 -14.95 -4.74
CA GLN A 398 -18.25 -15.43 -4.79
C GLN A 398 -18.24 -16.70 -5.66
N LEU A 399 -17.72 -16.60 -6.89
CA LEU A 399 -17.65 -17.74 -7.81
C LEU A 399 -16.56 -18.72 -7.41
N PHE A 400 -15.39 -18.19 -7.05
CA PHE A 400 -14.23 -18.98 -6.67
C PHE A 400 -13.47 -18.28 -5.56
N SER A 401 -12.87 -19.07 -4.67
CA SER A 401 -12.04 -18.61 -3.56
C SER A 401 -10.86 -19.56 -3.44
N LYS A 402 -9.66 -19.02 -3.21
CA LYS A 402 -8.46 -19.80 -2.93
C LYS A 402 -7.59 -19.10 -1.89
N SER A 403 -7.25 -19.83 -0.83
CA SER A 403 -6.38 -19.36 0.26
C SER A 403 -4.97 -19.94 0.13
N PHE A 404 -3.96 -19.14 0.47
CA PHE A 404 -2.54 -19.47 0.37
C PHE A 404 -1.83 -19.17 1.69
N GLY A 405 -1.05 -20.14 2.17
CA GLY A 405 -0.37 -20.08 3.45
C GLY A 405 -1.34 -19.94 4.62
N GLU A 406 -0.79 -19.67 5.79
CA GLU A 406 -1.53 -19.52 7.04
C GLU A 406 -1.27 -18.15 7.69
N SER A 407 -1.67 -17.99 8.95
CA SER A 407 -1.41 -16.78 9.74
C SER A 407 0.06 -16.34 9.65
N GLY A 408 0.27 -15.06 9.39
CA GLY A 408 1.60 -14.48 9.15
C GLY A 408 2.07 -14.50 7.68
N SER A 409 1.30 -15.12 6.78
CA SER A 409 1.55 -14.97 5.33
C SER A 409 1.27 -13.54 4.87
N TYR A 410 2.04 -13.05 3.90
CA TYR A 410 2.00 -11.67 3.44
C TYR A 410 2.28 -11.55 1.93
N SER A 411 1.66 -10.55 1.30
CA SER A 411 2.01 -10.08 -0.03
C SER A 411 2.02 -8.55 -0.02
N GLU A 412 3.01 -7.95 -0.67
CA GLU A 412 3.07 -6.49 -0.82
C GLU A 412 1.85 -5.94 -1.59
N ALA A 413 1.25 -6.76 -2.47
CA ALA A 413 0.05 -6.38 -3.21
C ALA A 413 -1.20 -6.16 -2.32
N LEU A 414 -1.16 -6.60 -1.05
CA LEU A 414 -2.25 -6.36 -0.09
C LEU A 414 -2.34 -4.89 0.32
N ASN A 415 -1.22 -4.16 0.27
CA ASN A 415 -1.13 -2.75 0.67
C ASN A 415 -0.74 -1.83 -0.51
N ASN A 416 -0.06 -2.39 -1.52
CA ASN A 416 0.42 -1.66 -2.68
C ASN A 416 -0.15 -2.25 -3.98
N PRO A 417 -1.25 -1.69 -4.50
CA PRO A 417 -1.88 -2.15 -5.75
C PRO A 417 -0.96 -2.19 -6.97
N ARG A 418 0.16 -1.47 -6.99
CA ARG A 418 1.16 -1.54 -8.08
C ARG A 418 1.85 -2.90 -8.14
N MET A 419 1.79 -3.69 -7.07
CA MET A 419 2.31 -5.05 -7.01
C MET A 419 1.28 -6.12 -7.39
N PHE A 420 0.02 -5.73 -7.67
CA PHE A 420 -0.98 -6.63 -8.24
C PHE A 420 -0.78 -6.73 -9.77
N MET A 421 0.03 -7.70 -10.19
CA MET A 421 0.51 -7.80 -11.57
C MET A 421 -0.41 -8.71 -12.40
N TRP A 422 -1.51 -8.12 -12.85
CA TRP A 422 -2.54 -8.77 -13.64
C TRP A 422 -2.34 -8.59 -15.15
N ASN A 423 -2.20 -9.71 -15.86
CA ASN A 423 -2.23 -9.77 -17.32
C ASN A 423 -3.60 -10.30 -17.77
N SER A 424 -4.50 -9.37 -18.08
CA SER A 424 -5.88 -9.69 -18.51
C SER A 424 -5.93 -10.48 -19.82
N ALA A 425 -5.01 -10.22 -20.76
CA ALA A 425 -4.98 -10.92 -22.04
C ALA A 425 -4.69 -12.42 -21.89
N LYS A 426 -3.92 -12.80 -20.86
CA LYS A 426 -3.59 -14.20 -20.58
C LYS A 426 -4.28 -14.76 -19.34
N ASN A 427 -5.13 -13.97 -18.69
CA ASN A 427 -5.77 -14.31 -17.42
C ASN A 427 -4.78 -14.73 -16.33
N LYS A 428 -3.59 -14.12 -16.30
CA LYS A 428 -2.50 -14.49 -15.39
C LYS A 428 -2.25 -13.42 -14.35
N LEU A 429 -2.18 -13.82 -13.09
CA LEU A 429 -1.75 -13.00 -11.96
C LEU A 429 -0.39 -13.48 -11.47
N PHE A 430 0.55 -12.54 -11.33
CA PHE A 430 1.82 -12.78 -10.65
C PHE A 430 1.79 -12.06 -9.31
N LEU A 431 1.99 -12.79 -8.22
CA LEU A 431 1.85 -12.27 -6.87
C LEU A 431 3.10 -12.55 -6.06
N PRO A 432 3.87 -11.53 -5.62
CA PRO A 432 4.97 -11.73 -4.71
C PRO A 432 4.39 -12.09 -3.34
N VAL A 433 4.84 -13.20 -2.76
CA VAL A 433 4.29 -13.75 -1.51
C VAL A 433 5.41 -14.22 -0.59
N SER A 434 5.12 -14.10 0.71
CA SER A 434 5.78 -14.81 1.80
C SER A 434 4.71 -15.63 2.49
N LEU A 435 4.63 -16.92 2.16
CA LEU A 435 3.69 -17.88 2.71
C LEU A 435 4.33 -18.56 3.92
N ARG A 436 3.63 -18.48 5.05
CA ARG A 436 4.03 -19.12 6.31
C ARG A 436 3.12 -20.29 6.63
N ASN A 437 3.59 -21.14 7.52
CA ASN A 437 2.82 -22.21 8.12
C ASN A 437 2.74 -21.94 9.63
N ASN A 438 1.53 -21.87 10.20
CA ASN A 438 1.34 -21.53 11.60
C ASN A 438 1.42 -22.78 12.48
N ARG A 439 2.65 -23.15 12.83
CA ARG A 439 2.96 -24.35 13.64
C ARG A 439 2.61 -24.23 15.13
N PHE A 440 2.19 -23.05 15.59
CA PHE A 440 1.87 -22.79 17.00
C PHE A 440 0.37 -22.79 17.29
N ASP A 441 -0.45 -23.07 16.28
CA ASP A 441 -1.89 -23.20 16.46
C ASP A 441 -2.20 -24.66 16.82
N GLU A 442 -2.49 -24.94 18.09
CA GLU A 442 -2.91 -26.27 18.57
C GLU A 442 -4.18 -26.77 17.85
N ASP A 443 -4.92 -25.86 17.21
CA ASP A 443 -6.15 -26.13 16.45
C ASP A 443 -5.89 -26.49 14.97
N SER A 444 -4.66 -26.38 14.45
CA SER A 444 -4.36 -26.84 13.09
C SER A 444 -4.26 -28.37 13.08
N LYS A 445 -5.40 -29.02 12.81
CA LYS A 445 -5.37 -30.42 12.34
C LYS A 445 -4.38 -30.49 11.18
N GLN A 446 -3.48 -31.47 11.22
CA GLN A 446 -2.45 -31.84 10.23
C GLN A 446 -2.92 -32.00 8.77
N GLU A 447 -4.16 -31.65 8.42
CA GLU A 447 -4.80 -32.06 7.17
C GLU A 447 -4.33 -31.29 5.94
N ASN A 448 -3.58 -30.18 6.05
CA ASN A 448 -2.94 -29.54 4.89
C ASN A 448 -1.70 -28.72 5.30
N GLU A 449 -0.59 -29.39 5.63
CA GLU A 449 0.71 -28.71 5.80
C GLU A 449 1.14 -28.02 4.49
N GLN A 450 0.73 -26.78 4.28
CA GLN A 450 1.27 -25.99 3.18
C GLN A 450 2.74 -25.69 3.47
N THR A 451 3.62 -26.06 2.54
CA THR A 451 5.05 -25.76 2.66
C THR A 451 5.23 -24.24 2.63
N PRO A 452 5.96 -23.63 3.60
CA PRO A 452 6.33 -22.22 3.56
C PRO A 452 6.98 -21.88 2.21
N PHE A 453 6.82 -20.65 1.74
CA PHE A 453 7.36 -20.27 0.45
C PHE A 453 7.58 -18.77 0.37
N ILE A 454 8.72 -18.36 -0.18
CA ILE A 454 9.03 -16.95 -0.42
C ILE A 454 9.46 -16.77 -1.86
N GLY A 455 8.72 -15.95 -2.59
CA GLY A 455 8.96 -15.71 -4.00
C GLY A 455 7.70 -15.20 -4.70
N LEU A 456 7.52 -15.62 -5.94
CA LEU A 456 6.43 -15.25 -6.82
C LEU A 456 5.51 -16.44 -7.05
N LEU A 457 4.21 -16.22 -6.88
CA LEU A 457 3.15 -17.14 -7.21
C LEU A 457 2.55 -16.75 -8.56
N ALA A 458 2.51 -17.69 -9.52
CA ALA A 458 1.82 -17.50 -10.80
C ALA A 458 0.47 -18.23 -10.78
N LEU A 459 -0.59 -17.48 -11.03
CA LEU A 459 -1.96 -17.95 -10.97
C LEU A 459 -2.69 -17.70 -12.29
N THR A 460 -3.50 -18.66 -12.72
CA THR A 460 -4.49 -18.45 -13.78
C THR A 460 -5.85 -18.21 -13.13
N ILE A 461 -6.52 -17.10 -13.47
CA ILE A 461 -7.85 -16.75 -12.97
C ILE A 461 -8.83 -16.71 -14.14
N ASN A 462 -9.70 -17.71 -14.24
CA ASN A 462 -10.69 -17.79 -15.30
C ASN A 462 -12.10 -17.81 -14.72
N LYS A 463 -12.98 -16.95 -15.23
CA LYS A 463 -14.36 -16.84 -14.73
C LYS A 463 -15.23 -18.10 -14.88
N ASN A 464 -14.83 -19.05 -15.73
CA ASN A 464 -15.56 -20.30 -15.94
C ASN A 464 -14.89 -21.50 -15.25
N THR A 465 -13.56 -21.52 -15.15
CA THR A 465 -12.81 -22.68 -14.64
C THR A 465 -12.17 -22.46 -13.27
N GLY A 466 -12.19 -21.24 -12.74
CA GLY A 466 -11.73 -20.90 -11.41
C GLY A 466 -10.30 -20.40 -11.31
N ILE A 467 -9.78 -20.44 -10.07
CA ILE A 467 -8.44 -19.96 -9.70
C ILE A 467 -7.49 -21.15 -9.60
N LYS A 468 -6.49 -21.21 -10.48
CA LYS A 468 -5.48 -22.26 -10.51
C LYS A 468 -4.11 -21.69 -10.17
N GLU A 469 -3.37 -22.41 -9.35
CA GLU A 469 -1.93 -22.16 -9.19
C GLU A 469 -1.19 -22.90 -10.29
N ASP A 470 -0.41 -22.16 -11.08
CA ASP A 470 0.33 -22.72 -12.20
C ASP A 470 1.71 -23.19 -11.73
N PHE A 471 2.48 -22.30 -11.10
CA PHE A 471 3.83 -22.56 -10.60
C PHE A 471 4.28 -21.49 -9.59
N ARG A 472 5.41 -21.77 -8.93
CA ARG A 472 6.11 -20.90 -7.99
C ARG A 472 7.53 -20.64 -8.45
N VAL A 473 8.02 -19.41 -8.31
CA VAL A 473 9.40 -19.03 -8.64
C VAL A 473 10.04 -18.27 -7.50
N SER A 474 11.26 -18.63 -7.12
CA SER A 474 12.05 -17.90 -6.12
C SER A 474 13.40 -17.48 -6.70
N ASN A 475 13.84 -16.28 -6.33
CA ASN A 475 15.16 -15.79 -6.64
C ASN A 475 16.21 -16.30 -5.63
N ILE A 476 15.78 -16.83 -4.47
CA ILE A 476 16.64 -17.40 -3.43
C ILE A 476 17.41 -18.62 -3.98
N ASP A 477 18.71 -18.66 -3.72
CA ASP A 477 19.57 -19.78 -4.08
C ASP A 477 19.46 -20.91 -3.05
N MET A 478 18.80 -22.00 -3.44
CA MET A 478 18.53 -23.14 -2.55
C MET A 478 19.80 -23.90 -2.16
N ASN A 479 20.89 -23.81 -2.94
CA ASN A 479 22.17 -24.40 -2.57
C ASN A 479 22.81 -23.61 -1.42
N LYS A 480 22.84 -22.28 -1.51
CA LYS A 480 23.31 -21.39 -0.42
C LYS A 480 22.50 -21.59 0.87
N VAL A 481 21.18 -21.79 0.75
CA VAL A 481 20.31 -22.13 1.89
C VAL A 481 20.72 -23.47 2.51
N SER A 482 20.90 -24.50 1.67
CA SER A 482 21.28 -25.84 2.13
C SER A 482 22.64 -25.87 2.83
N GLU A 483 23.61 -25.09 2.35
CA GLU A 483 24.92 -24.93 2.99
C GLU A 483 24.81 -24.27 4.37
N LYS A 484 24.03 -23.19 4.49
CA LYS A 484 23.75 -22.53 5.78
C LYS A 484 23.04 -23.45 6.76
N ILE A 485 22.08 -24.26 6.30
CA ILE A 485 21.41 -25.28 7.12
C ILE A 485 22.47 -26.25 7.67
N LYS A 486 23.30 -26.83 6.80
CA LYS A 486 24.39 -27.74 7.22
C LYS A 486 25.28 -27.08 8.26
N GLU A 487 25.75 -25.86 8.01
CA GLU A 487 26.61 -25.13 8.94
C GLU A 487 25.95 -24.88 10.30
N LYS A 488 24.70 -24.40 10.33
CA LYS A 488 23.95 -24.15 11.56
C LYS A 488 23.60 -25.44 12.31
N CYS A 489 23.43 -26.55 11.59
CA CYS A 489 23.09 -27.84 12.17
C CYS A 489 24.31 -28.59 12.74
N LYS A 490 25.55 -28.27 12.30
CA LYS A 490 26.80 -28.86 12.83
C LYS A 490 26.91 -28.82 14.35
N LYS A 491 26.46 -27.75 15.00
CA LYS A 491 26.52 -27.64 16.47
C LYS A 491 25.62 -28.65 17.20
N TYR A 492 24.66 -29.26 16.48
CA TYR A 492 23.79 -30.33 16.98
C TYR A 492 24.25 -31.72 16.52
N GLU A 493 25.29 -31.81 15.70
CA GLU A 493 25.98 -33.06 15.37
C GLU A 493 26.77 -33.52 16.61
N THR A 494 26.07 -33.98 17.64
CA THR A 494 26.72 -34.65 18.76
C THR A 494 26.97 -36.11 18.38
N LYS A 495 28.19 -36.60 18.65
CA LYS A 495 28.36 -38.03 18.92
C LYS A 495 27.45 -38.32 20.10
N SER A 496 26.45 -39.17 19.93
CA SER A 496 25.53 -39.57 21.01
C SER A 496 26.31 -40.31 22.11
N GLU A 497 27.02 -39.61 22.99
CA GLU A 497 27.59 -40.23 24.17
C GLU A 497 26.51 -40.30 25.24
N LYS A 498 26.07 -41.55 25.47
CA LYS A 498 25.21 -41.95 26.58
C LYS A 498 25.84 -41.46 27.89
N THR A 499 25.30 -40.40 28.48
CA THR A 499 25.79 -39.89 29.76
C THR A 499 25.13 -40.69 30.87
N CYS A 500 25.91 -41.53 31.54
CA CYS A 500 25.47 -42.34 32.68
C CYS A 500 25.89 -41.68 33.99
N LYS A 501 24.99 -41.69 34.98
CA LYS A 501 25.29 -41.32 36.38
C LYS A 501 24.93 -42.47 37.30
N THR A 502 25.89 -42.88 38.13
CA THR A 502 25.69 -43.94 39.13
C THR A 502 24.99 -43.37 40.36
N LEU A 503 23.88 -43.98 40.74
CA LEU A 503 23.15 -43.64 41.96
C LEU A 503 23.87 -44.21 43.19
N ARG A 504 23.62 -43.64 44.37
CA ARG A 504 24.12 -44.18 45.65
C ARG A 504 23.69 -45.63 45.92
N SER A 505 22.65 -46.12 45.25
CA SER A 505 22.20 -47.52 45.30
C SER A 505 23.01 -48.48 44.40
N GLY A 506 24.02 -47.98 43.68
CA GLY A 506 24.83 -48.76 42.74
C GLY A 506 24.22 -48.96 41.35
N LYS A 507 22.99 -48.49 41.09
CA LYS A 507 22.36 -48.55 39.76
C LYS A 507 22.76 -47.35 38.91
N GLU A 508 23.02 -47.56 37.62
CA GLU A 508 23.27 -46.49 36.65
C GLU A 508 21.98 -46.02 35.98
N ILE A 509 21.81 -44.69 35.89
CA ILE A 509 20.80 -44.06 35.02
C ILE A 509 21.54 -43.38 33.88
N CYS A 510 21.13 -43.67 32.65
CA CYS A 510 21.72 -43.10 31.44
C CYS A 510 20.67 -42.38 30.60
N GLY A 511 21.00 -41.20 30.09
CA GLY A 511 20.14 -40.40 29.20
C GLY A 511 20.82 -40.04 27.88
N TYR A 512 20.03 -39.81 26.85
CA TYR A 512 20.46 -39.14 25.62
C TYR A 512 20.25 -37.62 25.77
N GLN A 513 21.10 -36.80 25.15
CA GLN A 513 20.89 -35.35 25.11
C GLN A 513 19.51 -35.01 24.51
N ASN A 514 18.94 -33.92 25.01
CA ASN A 514 17.57 -33.50 24.75
C ASN A 514 17.39 -33.11 23.27
N ILE A 515 16.80 -34.01 22.47
CA ILE A 515 16.51 -33.79 21.03
C ILE A 515 15.59 -32.57 20.82
N GLY A 516 14.81 -32.18 21.83
CA GLY A 516 13.91 -31.02 21.77
C GLY A 516 14.60 -29.67 21.52
N ASN A 517 15.93 -29.58 21.67
CA ASN A 517 16.69 -28.34 21.39
C ASN A 517 17.20 -28.25 19.94
N VAL A 518 16.98 -29.29 19.12
CA VAL A 518 17.39 -29.31 17.71
C VAL A 518 16.30 -28.64 16.85
N PRO A 519 16.61 -27.56 16.11
CA PRO A 519 15.66 -26.94 15.21
C PRO A 519 15.15 -27.91 14.16
N GLU A 520 13.87 -27.81 13.82
CA GLU A 520 13.22 -28.78 12.93
C GLU A 520 13.88 -28.88 11.55
N TYR A 521 14.38 -27.77 10.99
CA TYR A 521 15.07 -27.76 9.70
C TYR A 521 16.37 -28.58 9.68
N CYS A 522 16.86 -29.06 10.83
CA CYS A 522 18.03 -29.94 10.91
C CYS A 522 17.72 -31.43 10.73
N PHE A 523 16.45 -31.84 10.72
CA PHE A 523 16.08 -33.24 10.48
C PHE A 523 16.08 -33.58 8.98
N ALA A 524 16.49 -34.79 8.63
CA ALA A 524 16.73 -35.23 7.24
C ALA A 524 15.49 -35.22 6.32
N GLY A 525 14.28 -35.09 6.87
CA GLY A 525 13.02 -34.97 6.12
C GLY A 525 12.49 -33.54 5.99
N SER A 526 13.15 -32.56 6.62
CA SER A 526 12.65 -31.19 6.67
C SER A 526 12.94 -30.44 5.38
N SER A 527 11.93 -29.73 4.88
CA SER A 527 12.07 -28.84 3.74
C SER A 527 13.03 -27.69 4.04
N VAL A 528 13.83 -27.27 3.06
CA VAL A 528 14.64 -26.04 3.15
C VAL A 528 13.78 -24.81 3.44
N TRP A 529 12.51 -24.84 3.05
CA TRP A 529 11.56 -23.78 3.35
C TRP A 529 11.23 -23.65 4.84
N THR A 530 11.34 -24.73 5.62
CA THR A 530 11.22 -24.68 7.08
C THR A 530 12.30 -23.81 7.71
N TYR A 531 13.51 -23.81 7.14
CA TYR A 531 14.56 -22.90 7.57
C TYR A 531 14.22 -21.44 7.21
N LEU A 532 13.78 -21.21 5.98
CA LEU A 532 13.45 -19.87 5.47
C LEU A 532 12.26 -19.22 6.17
N ASP A 533 11.28 -19.99 6.65
CA ASP A 533 10.12 -19.47 7.38
C ASP A 533 10.53 -18.56 8.56
N ASN A 534 11.58 -18.96 9.29
CA ASN A 534 12.12 -18.21 10.44
C ASN A 534 13.42 -17.42 10.14
N ASN A 535 14.10 -17.69 9.02
CA ASN A 535 15.42 -17.10 8.71
C ASN A 535 15.45 -16.37 7.35
N SER A 536 14.28 -16.03 6.79
CA SER A 536 14.16 -15.36 5.49
C SER A 536 14.84 -13.99 5.41
N TRP A 537 14.97 -13.30 6.54
CA TRP A 537 15.68 -12.02 6.64
C TRP A 537 17.15 -12.13 6.19
N GLU A 538 17.78 -13.32 6.26
CA GLU A 538 19.13 -13.55 5.74
C GLU A 538 19.21 -13.48 4.20
N PHE A 539 18.07 -13.54 3.51
CA PHE A 539 17.93 -13.57 2.05
C PHE A 539 17.02 -12.46 1.53
N ILE A 540 16.89 -11.35 2.28
CA ILE A 540 15.98 -10.26 1.91
C ILE A 540 16.31 -9.67 0.52
N ASN A 541 17.60 -9.62 0.15
CA ASN A 541 18.06 -9.14 -1.15
C ASN A 541 17.68 -10.07 -2.31
N SER A 542 17.41 -11.35 -2.03
CA SER A 542 16.96 -12.33 -3.02
C SER A 542 15.44 -12.57 -2.98
N THR A 543 14.70 -11.80 -2.17
CA THR A 543 13.24 -11.85 -2.15
C THR A 543 12.69 -11.15 -3.39
N VAL A 544 11.73 -11.78 -4.07
CA VAL A 544 11.09 -11.18 -5.25
C VAL A 544 10.24 -10.01 -4.81
N ASN A 545 10.64 -8.81 -5.22
CA ASN A 545 9.91 -7.57 -4.92
C ASN A 545 8.92 -7.23 -6.03
N ARG A 546 9.20 -7.66 -7.27
CA ARG A 546 8.37 -7.32 -8.43
C ARG A 546 8.49 -8.40 -9.51
N ALA A 547 7.49 -8.47 -10.37
CA ALA A 547 7.58 -9.15 -11.64
C ALA A 547 7.21 -8.21 -12.80
N LEU A 548 7.75 -8.50 -13.98
CA LEU A 548 7.37 -7.84 -15.23
C LEU A 548 7.23 -8.92 -16.30
N TRP A 549 6.65 -8.61 -17.46
CA TRP A 549 6.65 -9.55 -18.58
C TRP A 549 6.99 -8.84 -19.88
N ILE A 550 7.70 -9.55 -20.75
CA ILE A 550 8.08 -9.10 -22.09
C ILE A 550 7.87 -10.29 -23.03
N GLY A 551 6.92 -10.15 -23.96
CA GLY A 551 6.52 -11.23 -24.85
C GLY A 551 5.97 -12.43 -24.08
N GLU A 552 6.60 -13.59 -24.25
CA GLU A 552 6.21 -14.85 -23.61
C GLU A 552 6.94 -15.13 -22.29
N ASN A 553 7.84 -14.24 -21.85
CA ASN A 553 8.60 -14.42 -20.63
C ASN A 553 8.13 -13.45 -19.55
N PHE A 554 8.12 -13.92 -18.30
CA PHE A 554 8.07 -13.04 -17.14
C PHE A 554 9.44 -12.96 -16.47
N TYR A 555 9.67 -11.89 -15.75
CA TYR A 555 10.92 -11.55 -15.10
C TYR A 555 10.66 -11.30 -13.63
N SER A 556 11.18 -12.13 -12.73
CA SER A 556 11.14 -11.89 -11.28
C SER A 556 12.37 -11.11 -10.85
N LEU A 557 12.13 -10.00 -10.16
CA LEU A 557 13.12 -9.01 -9.78
C LEU A 557 13.31 -9.01 -8.26
N SER A 558 14.56 -9.22 -7.84
CA SER A 558 15.05 -8.98 -6.48
C SER A 558 16.25 -8.03 -6.53
N PRO A 559 16.61 -7.37 -5.42
CA PRO A 559 17.78 -6.48 -5.37
C PRO A 559 19.07 -7.06 -5.96
N ASP A 560 19.30 -8.36 -5.79
CA ASP A 560 20.52 -9.05 -6.23
C ASP A 560 20.33 -9.94 -7.47
N ARG A 561 19.11 -10.02 -8.05
CA ARG A 561 18.86 -11.02 -9.09
C ARG A 561 17.68 -10.68 -9.99
N ILE A 562 17.86 -10.99 -11.27
CA ILE A 562 16.81 -11.01 -12.29
C ILE A 562 16.73 -12.42 -12.83
N LYS A 563 15.58 -13.08 -12.66
CA LYS A 563 15.29 -14.34 -13.35
C LYS A 563 14.23 -14.11 -14.41
N ALA A 564 14.43 -14.69 -15.58
CA ALA A 564 13.42 -14.77 -16.61
C ALA A 564 12.92 -16.21 -16.72
N ASN A 565 11.62 -16.37 -16.81
CA ASN A 565 10.94 -17.65 -16.88
C ASN A 565 9.86 -17.58 -17.97
N ASP A 566 9.64 -18.70 -18.65
CA ASP A 566 8.53 -18.82 -19.57
C ASP A 566 7.20 -18.68 -18.81
N MET A 567 6.30 -17.83 -19.32
CA MET A 567 5.07 -17.45 -18.62
C MET A 567 4.04 -18.57 -18.49
N ASN A 568 4.12 -19.59 -19.35
CA ASN A 568 3.14 -20.68 -19.34
C ASN A 568 3.63 -21.86 -18.50
N THR A 569 4.92 -22.16 -18.59
CA THR A 569 5.54 -23.34 -17.97
C THR A 569 6.30 -23.03 -16.69
N GLY A 570 6.68 -21.76 -16.46
CA GLY A 570 7.53 -21.36 -15.35
C GLY A 570 9.00 -21.77 -15.52
N LYS A 571 9.37 -22.39 -16.64
CA LYS A 571 10.73 -22.87 -16.89
C LYS A 571 11.70 -21.69 -16.95
N GLU A 572 12.79 -21.78 -16.20
CA GLU A 572 13.86 -20.77 -16.23
C GLU A 572 14.47 -20.68 -17.63
N VAL A 573 14.57 -19.45 -18.13
CA VAL A 573 15.15 -19.08 -19.43
C VAL A 573 16.45 -18.31 -19.22
N LEU A 574 16.51 -17.49 -18.17
CA LEU A 574 17.66 -16.65 -17.84
C LEU A 574 17.73 -16.46 -16.33
N ASN A 575 18.96 -16.37 -15.81
CA ASN A 575 19.22 -16.02 -14.42
C ASN A 575 20.47 -15.13 -14.37
N VAL A 576 20.29 -13.89 -13.94
CA VAL A 576 21.33 -12.86 -13.86
C VAL A 576 21.48 -12.43 -12.41
N GLU A 577 22.65 -12.66 -11.83
CA GLU A 577 23.03 -12.09 -10.54
C GLU A 577 23.48 -10.64 -10.74
N LEU A 578 22.96 -9.74 -9.91
CA LEU A 578 23.27 -8.32 -9.91
C LEU A 578 24.31 -8.06 -8.80
N ASN A 579 25.40 -7.39 -9.16
CA ASN A 579 26.50 -7.05 -8.24
C ASN A 579 26.25 -5.76 -7.47
#